data_AF-A0A7U9XL46-F1
#
_entry.id   AF-A0A7U9XL46-F1
#
_cell.length_a   1.000
_cell.length_b   1.000
_cell.length_c   1.000
_cell.angle_alpha   90.00
_cell.angle_beta   90.00
_cell.angle_gamma   90.00
#
_symmetry.space_group_name_H-M   'P 1'
#
loop_
_entity.id
_entity.type
_entity.pdbx_description
1 polymer ?
#
loop_
_entity_poly.entity_id
_entity_poly.type
_entity_poly.pdbx_seq_one_letter_code
_entity_poly.pdbx_strand_id
1 'polypeptide(L)'
;MERNISVIKDVNGKQIVVINDICFKGRQNIDWNEVEQYLKQYVGEFVEIAESKEIIYIGNDLPDEYAGSNYTAKLKGALAKAKANAAQGIPEMIEIAENKRFKENLAKKHDKNARFGWYRYDSRFALPIFDDAGEVLRYNVFHVELVIRHAVDRKLYLYDIINIKKETSTPLEP
;
A
#
# COMPACT_ATOMS: atom_id res chain seq x y z
N MET A 1 16.24 8.63 2.98
CA MET A 1 16.67 7.23 2.79
C MET A 1 16.49 6.93 1.31
N GLU A 2 17.49 6.35 0.65
CA GLU A 2 17.35 5.97 -0.75
C GLU A 2 16.48 4.71 -0.84
N ARG A 3 15.38 4.77 -1.60
CA ARG A 3 14.42 3.66 -1.73
C ARG A 3 14.70 2.94 -3.05
N ASN A 4 15.04 1.65 -2.98
CA ASN A 4 15.28 0.82 -4.16
C ASN A 4 13.96 0.25 -4.70
N ILE A 5 13.21 1.11 -5.40
CA ILE A 5 11.90 0.81 -5.93
C ILE A 5 11.94 0.92 -7.46
N SER A 6 11.25 0.02 -8.15
CA SER A 6 11.05 0.13 -9.60
C SER A 6 9.60 -0.16 -9.97
N VAL A 7 9.09 0.48 -11.02
CA VAL A 7 7.77 0.18 -11.57
C VAL A 7 7.96 -0.59 -12.87
N ILE A 8 7.43 -1.81 -12.92
CA ILE A 8 7.47 -2.67 -14.12
C ILE A 8 6.06 -2.92 -14.64
N LYS A 9 5.94 -3.50 -15.82
CA LYS A 9 4.66 -3.98 -16.39
C LYS A 9 4.69 -5.49 -16.55
N ASP A 10 3.58 -6.14 -16.24
CA ASP A 10 3.39 -7.55 -16.54
C ASP A 10 3.04 -7.79 -18.02
N VAL A 11 2.84 -9.06 -18.40
CA VAL A 11 2.50 -9.47 -19.76
C VAL A 11 1.20 -8.86 -20.31
N ASN A 12 0.32 -8.39 -19.42
CA ASN A 12 -0.93 -7.73 -19.77
C ASN A 12 -0.80 -6.19 -19.74
N GLY A 13 0.41 -5.67 -19.56
CA GLY A 13 0.68 -4.23 -19.45
C GLY A 13 0.31 -3.63 -18.09
N LYS A 14 -0.11 -4.44 -17.11
CA LYS A 14 -0.49 -3.94 -15.78
C LYS A 14 0.75 -3.62 -14.96
N GLN A 15 0.74 -2.45 -14.32
CA GLN A 15 1.88 -1.96 -13.55
C GLN A 15 2.02 -2.70 -12.23
N ILE A 16 3.27 -2.89 -11.78
CA ILE A 16 3.63 -3.51 -10.50
C ILE A 16 4.78 -2.71 -9.89
N VAL A 17 4.60 -2.28 -8.63
CA VAL A 17 5.68 -1.67 -7.84
C VAL A 17 6.57 -2.75 -7.26
N VAL A 18 7.80 -2.88 -7.73
CA VAL A 18 8.78 -3.82 -7.21
C VAL A 18 9.61 -3.14 -6.12
N ILE A 19 9.50 -3.67 -4.90
CA ILE A 19 10.24 -3.21 -3.73
C ILE A 19 11.44 -4.15 -3.56
N ASN A 20 12.63 -3.72 -3.97
CA ASN A 20 13.80 -4.60 -4.06
C ASN A 20 14.45 -4.88 -2.70
N ASP A 21 14.32 -3.95 -1.75
CA ASP A 21 14.88 -4.09 -0.41
C ASP A 21 13.78 -4.36 0.63
N ILE A 22 14.07 -5.24 1.58
CA ILE A 22 13.16 -5.58 2.68
C ILE A 22 13.66 -4.90 3.96
N CYS A 23 13.03 -3.77 4.32
CA CYS A 23 13.28 -3.10 5.60
C CYS A 23 12.71 -3.91 6.78
N PHE A 24 11.50 -4.46 6.64
CA PHE A 24 10.81 -5.12 7.75
C PHE A 24 10.89 -6.65 7.60
N LYS A 25 11.96 -7.25 8.14
CA LYS A 25 12.33 -8.65 7.88
C LYS A 25 11.51 -9.68 8.66
N GLY A 26 10.96 -9.31 9.83
CA GLY A 26 10.22 -10.19 10.73
C GLY A 26 8.99 -10.83 10.08
N ARG A 27 8.85 -12.16 10.14
CA ARG A 27 7.65 -12.86 9.61
C ARG A 27 6.52 -12.99 10.63
N GLN A 28 6.84 -13.09 11.92
CA GLN A 28 5.86 -13.30 13.00
C GLN A 28 5.68 -12.07 13.91
N ASN A 29 6.77 -11.32 14.15
CA ASN A 29 6.78 -10.14 15.01
C ASN A 29 7.23 -8.94 14.18
N ILE A 30 6.31 -8.33 13.43
CA ILE A 30 6.54 -7.01 12.84
C ILE A 30 6.46 -6.00 13.97
N ASP A 31 7.49 -5.16 14.13
CA ASP A 31 7.39 -3.97 14.96
C ASP A 31 6.64 -2.88 14.17
N TRP A 32 5.36 -2.74 14.46
CA TRP A 32 4.52 -1.76 13.79
C TRP A 32 4.89 -0.32 14.15
N ASN A 33 5.60 -0.09 15.26
CA ASN A 33 6.11 1.24 15.58
C ASN A 33 7.22 1.64 14.60
N GLU A 34 8.10 0.71 14.20
CA GLU A 34 9.11 0.98 13.17
C GLU A 34 8.44 1.32 11.82
N VAL A 35 7.35 0.62 11.47
CA VAL A 35 6.58 0.91 10.25
C VAL A 35 5.95 2.30 10.33
N GLU A 36 5.34 2.66 11.46
CA GLU A 36 4.77 3.99 11.69
C GLU A 36 5.84 5.09 11.57
N GLN A 37 7.01 4.90 12.20
CA GLN A 37 8.13 5.85 12.09
C GLN A 37 8.63 5.98 10.65
N TYR A 38 8.71 4.88 9.91
CA TYR A 38 9.08 4.92 8.51
C TYR A 38 8.07 5.74 7.69
N LEU A 39 6.78 5.58 7.92
CA LEU A 39 5.73 6.29 7.18
C LEU A 39 5.74 7.81 7.41
N LYS A 40 6.25 8.28 8.56
CA LYS A 40 6.38 9.72 8.84
C LYS A 40 7.23 10.47 7.83
N GLN A 41 8.12 9.79 7.11
CA GLN A 41 8.93 10.43 6.07
C GLN A 41 8.10 10.94 4.88
N TYR A 42 6.93 10.34 4.62
CA TYR A 42 6.05 10.74 3.52
C TYR A 42 5.01 11.79 3.91
N VAL A 43 4.91 12.13 5.19
CA VAL A 43 3.90 13.07 5.67
C VAL A 43 4.11 14.44 5.05
N GLY A 44 3.05 14.98 4.45
CA GLY A 44 3.08 16.25 3.72
C GLY A 44 3.38 16.10 2.23
N GLU A 45 3.74 14.90 1.76
CA GLU A 45 3.84 14.61 0.34
C GLU A 45 2.46 14.55 -0.32
N PHE A 46 2.46 14.72 -1.64
CA PHE A 46 1.31 14.51 -2.50
C PHE A 46 1.77 13.84 -3.79
N VAL A 47 0.96 12.91 -4.28
CA VAL A 47 1.29 12.09 -5.45
C VAL A 47 0.12 12.14 -6.42
N GLU A 48 0.42 12.35 -7.69
CA GLU A 48 -0.57 12.31 -8.77
C GLU A 48 -0.75 10.86 -9.24
N ILE A 49 -2.01 10.40 -9.32
CA ILE A 49 -2.34 9.16 -10.01
C ILE A 49 -2.12 9.39 -11.51
N ALA A 50 -1.24 8.60 -12.13
CA ALA A 50 -0.83 8.81 -13.52
C ALA A 50 -2.01 8.75 -14.50
N GLU A 51 -2.95 7.83 -14.29
CA GLU A 51 -4.12 7.61 -15.14
C GLU A 51 -5.19 8.71 -14.98
N SER A 52 -5.63 8.99 -13.74
CA SER A 52 -6.77 9.88 -13.50
C SER A 52 -6.40 11.34 -13.24
N LYS A 53 -5.10 11.64 -13.05
CA LYS A 53 -4.59 12.97 -12.69
C LYS A 53 -5.08 13.49 -11.34
N GLU A 54 -5.59 12.60 -10.50
CA GLU A 54 -6.02 12.94 -9.14
C GLU A 54 -4.81 13.05 -8.22
N ILE A 55 -4.80 14.10 -7.39
CA ILE A 55 -3.74 14.32 -6.41
C ILE A 55 -4.16 13.71 -5.08
N ILE A 56 -3.38 12.73 -4.60
CA ILE A 56 -3.55 12.08 -3.32
C ILE A 56 -2.51 12.62 -2.33
N TYR A 57 -2.98 13.12 -1.21
CA TYR A 57 -2.14 13.67 -0.14
C TYR A 57 -1.84 12.59 0.92
N ILE A 58 -0.63 12.63 1.46
CA ILE A 58 -0.22 11.80 2.59
C ILE A 58 -0.30 12.64 3.87
N GLY A 59 -1.35 12.39 4.66
CA GLY A 59 -1.64 13.13 5.89
C GLY A 59 -0.92 12.59 7.12
N ASN A 60 -0.89 13.39 8.18
CA ASN A 60 -0.35 13.01 9.49
C ASN A 60 -1.07 11.80 10.13
N ASP A 61 -2.28 11.49 9.68
CA ASP A 61 -3.08 10.36 10.18
C ASP A 61 -2.70 9.02 9.55
N LEU A 62 -2.01 9.01 8.40
CA LEU A 62 -1.65 7.77 7.71
C LEU A 62 -0.77 6.85 8.56
N PRO A 63 0.33 7.30 9.19
CA PRO A 63 1.20 6.41 9.96
C PRO A 63 0.43 5.62 11.03
N ASP A 64 -0.36 6.34 11.83
CA ASP A 64 -1.14 5.77 12.93
C ASP A 64 -2.22 4.81 12.42
N GLU A 65 -2.96 5.20 11.37
CA GLU A 65 -4.01 4.35 10.80
C GLU A 65 -3.41 3.09 10.14
N TYR A 66 -2.34 3.24 9.37
CA TYR A 66 -1.70 2.14 8.65
C TYR A 66 -1.17 1.06 9.61
N ALA A 67 -0.49 1.48 10.68
CA ALA A 67 0.11 0.59 11.67
C ALA A 67 -0.92 0.08 12.70
N GLY A 68 -1.92 0.90 13.05
CA GLY A 68 -2.86 0.66 14.15
C GLY A 68 -4.25 0.16 13.75
N SER A 69 -4.58 0.03 12.47
CA SER A 69 -5.95 -0.34 12.08
C SER A 69 -6.35 -1.77 12.49
N ASN A 70 -7.66 -1.97 12.68
CA ASN A 70 -8.25 -3.29 12.91
C ASN A 70 -7.92 -4.29 11.78
N TYR A 71 -7.68 -3.79 10.57
CA TYR A 71 -7.23 -4.63 9.45
C TYR A 71 -5.80 -5.10 9.70
N THR A 72 -4.89 -4.18 10.04
CA THR A 72 -3.48 -4.48 10.33
C THR A 72 -3.34 -5.46 11.49
N ALA A 73 -4.09 -5.27 12.58
CA ALA A 73 -4.07 -6.17 13.75
C ALA A 73 -4.48 -7.63 13.44
N LYS A 74 -5.24 -7.86 12.36
CA LYS A 74 -5.67 -9.20 11.94
C LYS A 74 -4.66 -9.89 11.03
N LEU A 75 -3.70 -9.17 10.46
CA LEU A 75 -2.70 -9.74 9.57
C LEU A 75 -1.70 -10.58 10.36
N LYS A 76 -1.29 -11.71 9.77
CA LYS A 76 -0.31 -12.63 10.35
C LYS A 76 0.66 -13.12 9.27
N GLY A 77 1.84 -13.56 9.70
CA GLY A 77 2.79 -14.24 8.84
C GLY A 77 3.19 -13.43 7.60
N ALA A 78 3.12 -14.08 6.43
CA ALA A 78 3.52 -13.47 5.17
C ALA A 78 2.73 -12.21 4.80
N LEU A 79 1.45 -12.11 5.17
CA LEU A 79 0.63 -10.93 4.85
C LEU A 79 0.97 -9.73 5.74
N ALA A 80 1.28 -9.95 7.02
CA ALA A 80 1.75 -8.89 7.91
C ALA A 80 3.09 -8.32 7.40
N LYS A 81 4.02 -9.21 7.01
CA LYS A 81 5.28 -8.82 6.38
C LYS A 81 5.06 -8.08 5.06
N ALA A 82 4.11 -8.54 4.24
CA ALA A 82 3.78 -7.90 2.98
C ALA A 82 3.27 -6.48 3.21
N LYS A 83 2.32 -6.29 4.14
CA LYS A 83 1.85 -4.95 4.52
C LYS A 83 2.99 -4.07 5.01
N ALA A 84 3.76 -4.53 6.00
CA ALA A 84 4.86 -3.74 6.55
C ALA A 84 5.81 -3.21 5.45
N ASN A 85 6.21 -4.07 4.51
CA ASN A 85 7.12 -3.67 3.44
C ASN A 85 6.45 -2.89 2.30
N ALA A 86 5.13 -2.99 2.12
CA ALA A 86 4.39 -2.14 1.19
C ALA A 86 4.51 -0.65 1.54
N ALA A 87 4.78 -0.30 2.81
CA ALA A 87 5.10 1.06 3.24
C ALA A 87 6.23 1.69 2.40
N GLN A 88 7.20 0.90 1.93
CA GLN A 88 8.34 1.41 1.16
C GLN A 88 7.97 1.92 -0.24
N GLY A 89 6.88 1.42 -0.82
CA GLY A 89 6.45 1.73 -2.19
C GLY A 89 5.14 2.50 -2.27
N ILE A 90 4.72 3.17 -1.19
CA ILE A 90 3.43 3.88 -1.16
C ILE A 90 3.31 4.94 -2.26
N PRO A 91 4.30 5.84 -2.46
CA PRO A 91 4.20 6.84 -3.52
C PRO A 91 3.98 6.20 -4.90
N GLU A 92 4.75 5.18 -5.23
CA GLU A 92 4.65 4.48 -6.51
C GLU A 92 3.33 3.70 -6.63
N MET A 93 2.82 3.12 -5.54
CA MET A 93 1.53 2.44 -5.53
C MET A 93 0.37 3.41 -5.77
N ILE A 94 0.47 4.65 -5.28
CA ILE A 94 -0.49 5.73 -5.59
C ILE A 94 -0.38 6.11 -7.06
N GLU A 95 0.83 6.32 -7.57
CA GLU A 95 1.06 6.73 -8.96
C GLU A 95 0.41 5.77 -9.96
N ILE A 96 0.50 4.45 -9.70
CA ILE A 96 -0.07 3.40 -10.56
C ILE A 96 -1.51 3.00 -10.21
N ALA A 97 -2.17 3.71 -9.30
CA ALA A 97 -3.48 3.33 -8.80
C ALA A 97 -4.56 3.41 -9.89
N GLU A 98 -5.44 2.40 -9.95
CA GLU A 98 -6.46 2.27 -10.99
C GLU A 98 -7.82 1.84 -10.39
N ASN A 99 -8.85 1.68 -11.25
CA ASN A 99 -10.16 1.12 -10.88
C ASN A 99 -10.87 1.85 -9.71
N LYS A 100 -10.99 3.18 -9.79
CA LYS A 100 -11.66 4.00 -8.76
C LYS A 100 -13.08 3.52 -8.43
N ARG A 101 -13.37 3.29 -7.15
CA ARG A 101 -14.70 2.93 -6.63
C ARG A 101 -15.12 3.85 -5.50
N PHE A 102 -16.35 4.36 -5.54
CA PHE A 102 -16.89 5.25 -4.52
C PHE A 102 -17.66 4.49 -3.42
N LYS A 103 -17.58 4.98 -2.19
CA LYS A 103 -18.42 4.55 -1.06
C LYS A 103 -18.84 5.75 -0.22
N GLU A 104 -20.13 5.86 0.06
CA GLU A 104 -20.67 6.91 0.91
C GLU A 104 -20.14 6.80 2.35
N ASN A 105 -19.92 7.95 3.00
CA ASN A 105 -19.62 7.97 4.44
C ASN A 105 -20.92 7.86 5.25
N LEU A 106 -21.14 6.70 5.86
CA LEU A 106 -22.30 6.44 6.72
C LEU A 106 -22.00 6.69 8.22
N ALA A 107 -20.76 7.02 8.56
CA ALA A 107 -20.31 7.13 9.94
C ALA A 107 -20.17 8.61 10.36
N LYS A 108 -20.99 9.03 11.33
CA LYS A 108 -20.97 10.39 11.92
C LYS A 108 -19.59 10.82 12.44
N LYS A 109 -18.77 9.87 12.90
CA LYS A 109 -17.41 10.16 13.40
C LYS A 109 -16.44 10.69 12.32
N HIS A 110 -16.76 10.52 11.04
CA HIS A 110 -15.91 10.94 9.93
C HIS A 110 -16.47 12.13 9.13
N ASP A 111 -17.48 12.84 9.66
CA ASP A 111 -18.19 13.93 8.95
C ASP A 111 -17.28 15.07 8.49
N LYS A 112 -16.11 15.25 9.13
CA LYS A 112 -15.07 16.19 8.68
C LYS A 112 -14.00 15.54 7.80
N ASN A 113 -13.51 14.36 8.19
CA ASN A 113 -12.33 13.73 7.57
C ASN A 113 -12.65 12.97 6.27
N ALA A 114 -13.90 12.55 6.10
CA ALA A 114 -14.43 11.88 4.90
C ALA A 114 -15.81 12.46 4.53
N ARG A 115 -15.95 13.79 4.62
CA ARG A 115 -17.22 14.51 4.39
C ARG A 115 -17.87 14.12 3.07
N PHE A 116 -17.07 13.96 2.03
CA PHE A 116 -17.53 13.64 0.69
C PHE A 116 -17.41 12.15 0.36
N GLY A 117 -17.25 11.31 1.39
CA GLY A 117 -17.15 9.87 1.27
C GLY A 117 -15.73 9.35 1.11
N TRP A 118 -15.67 8.12 0.62
CA TRP A 118 -14.47 7.30 0.50
C TRP A 118 -14.31 6.82 -0.94
N TYR A 119 -13.07 6.69 -1.37
CA TYR A 119 -12.72 6.04 -2.62
C TYR A 119 -11.80 4.85 -2.36
N ARG A 120 -11.89 3.85 -3.24
CA ARG A 120 -10.96 2.73 -3.31
C ARG A 120 -10.31 2.71 -4.68
N TYR A 121 -9.01 2.49 -4.70
CA TYR A 121 -8.25 2.23 -5.92
C TYR A 121 -7.52 0.91 -5.76
N ASP A 122 -7.40 0.16 -6.85
CA ASP A 122 -6.53 -1.01 -6.90
C ASP A 122 -5.10 -0.57 -7.16
N SER A 123 -4.16 -1.28 -6.54
CA SER A 123 -2.74 -1.17 -6.85
C SER A 123 -2.06 -2.51 -6.63
N ARG A 124 -0.80 -2.63 -7.07
CA ARG A 124 -0.04 -3.89 -7.01
C ARG A 124 1.41 -3.61 -6.62
N PHE A 125 1.96 -4.49 -5.79
CA PHE A 125 3.37 -4.46 -5.46
C PHE A 125 3.97 -5.86 -5.40
N ALA A 126 5.29 -5.95 -5.52
CA ALA A 126 6.03 -7.19 -5.49
C ALA A 126 7.15 -7.14 -4.44
N LEU A 127 7.34 -8.25 -3.72
CA LEU A 127 8.43 -8.43 -2.76
C LEU A 127 9.33 -9.60 -3.14
N PRO A 128 10.66 -9.45 -3.04
CA PRO A 128 11.60 -10.53 -3.26
C PRO A 128 11.50 -11.58 -2.16
N ILE A 129 11.75 -12.82 -2.57
CA ILE A 129 11.98 -13.97 -1.70
C ILE A 129 13.42 -14.38 -1.91
N PHE A 130 14.19 -14.39 -0.82
CA PHE A 130 15.59 -14.76 -0.83
C PHE A 130 15.77 -16.22 -0.43
N ASP A 131 16.80 -16.87 -0.97
CA ASP A 131 17.30 -18.14 -0.47
C ASP A 131 18.20 -17.96 0.77
N ASP A 132 18.80 -19.07 1.23
CA ASP A 132 19.69 -19.09 2.39
C ASP A 132 21.05 -18.41 2.10
N ALA A 133 21.42 -18.24 0.83
CA ALA A 133 22.61 -17.50 0.41
C ALA A 133 22.35 -15.98 0.31
N GLY A 134 21.09 -15.55 0.39
CA GLY A 134 20.69 -14.15 0.26
C GLY A 134 20.44 -13.74 -1.19
N GLU A 135 20.35 -14.68 -2.12
CA GLU A 135 20.04 -14.44 -3.52
C GLU A 135 18.54 -14.43 -3.77
N VAL A 136 18.08 -13.59 -4.70
CA VAL A 136 16.65 -13.48 -5.03
C VAL A 136 16.20 -14.72 -5.81
N LEU A 137 15.36 -15.55 -5.20
CA LEU A 137 14.73 -16.70 -5.85
C LEU A 137 13.59 -16.30 -6.78
N ARG A 138 12.71 -15.42 -6.30
CA ARG A 138 11.50 -14.97 -7.01
C ARG A 138 10.89 -13.75 -6.35
N TYR A 139 9.93 -13.14 -7.03
CA TYR A 139 9.07 -12.12 -6.46
C TYR A 139 7.66 -12.65 -6.21
N ASN A 140 7.09 -12.35 -5.05
CA ASN A 140 5.67 -12.53 -4.80
C ASN A 140 4.94 -11.22 -5.12
N VAL A 141 3.98 -11.27 -6.02
CA VAL A 141 3.11 -10.13 -6.36
C VAL A 141 1.89 -10.13 -5.43
N PHE A 142 1.46 -8.94 -5.04
CA PHE A 142 0.31 -8.70 -4.19
C PHE A 142 -0.60 -7.64 -4.80
N HIS A 143 -1.89 -7.92 -4.77
CA HIS A 143 -2.94 -6.92 -4.98
C HIS A 143 -3.25 -6.22 -3.66
N VAL A 144 -3.54 -4.92 -3.73
CA VAL A 144 -4.00 -4.10 -2.60
C VAL A 144 -5.12 -3.15 -3.00
N GLU A 145 -5.85 -2.67 -2.01
CA GLU A 145 -6.75 -1.53 -2.16
C GLU A 145 -6.23 -0.32 -1.36
N LEU A 146 -6.02 0.80 -2.04
CA LEU A 146 -5.79 2.10 -1.42
C LEU A 146 -7.13 2.66 -0.94
N VAL A 147 -7.23 2.97 0.35
CA VAL A 147 -8.40 3.61 0.94
C VAL A 147 -8.14 5.11 0.97
N ILE A 148 -8.93 5.86 0.22
CA ILE A 148 -8.79 7.31 0.09
C ILE A 148 -9.99 8.00 0.74
N ARG A 149 -9.76 8.94 1.65
CA ARG A 149 -10.82 9.78 2.24
C ARG A 149 -10.92 11.11 1.51
N HIS A 150 -12.13 11.56 1.23
CA HIS A 150 -12.39 12.87 0.65
C HIS A 150 -12.86 13.84 1.74
N ALA A 151 -11.92 14.67 2.20
CA ALA A 151 -12.09 15.51 3.38
C ALA A 151 -12.81 16.82 3.08
N VAL A 152 -13.21 17.53 4.13
CA VAL A 152 -13.97 18.81 4.04
C VAL A 152 -13.23 19.92 3.27
N ASP A 153 -11.91 19.89 3.24
CA ASP A 153 -11.06 20.79 2.45
C ASP A 153 -11.02 20.43 0.94
N ARG A 154 -11.83 19.46 0.52
CA ARG A 154 -11.93 18.92 -0.85
C ARG A 154 -10.68 18.21 -1.35
N LYS A 155 -9.77 17.83 -0.45
CA LYS A 155 -8.59 17.03 -0.79
C LYS A 155 -8.84 15.54 -0.56
N LEU A 156 -8.12 14.74 -1.33
CA LEU A 156 -8.07 13.29 -1.23
C LEU A 156 -6.86 12.89 -0.39
N TYR A 157 -7.08 12.15 0.69
CA TYR A 157 -5.99 11.69 1.56
C TYR A 157 -5.91 10.18 1.56
N LEU A 158 -4.71 9.61 1.42
CA LEU A 158 -4.48 8.19 1.69
C LEU A 158 -4.73 7.94 3.18
N TYR A 159 -5.69 7.05 3.47
CA TYR A 159 -6.11 6.71 4.83
C TYR A 159 -5.49 5.38 5.28
N ASP A 160 -5.59 4.33 4.46
CA ASP A 160 -4.96 3.03 4.74
C ASP A 160 -4.71 2.27 3.42
N ILE A 161 -3.89 1.22 3.46
CA ILE A 161 -3.76 0.22 2.41
C ILE A 161 -4.25 -1.12 2.97
N ILE A 162 -5.31 -1.65 2.37
CA ILE A 162 -5.99 -2.84 2.87
C ILE A 162 -6.18 -3.90 1.79
N ASN A 163 -6.81 -5.01 2.17
CA ASN A 163 -7.15 -6.11 1.27
C ASN A 163 -5.94 -6.69 0.53
N ILE A 164 -4.76 -6.64 1.16
CA ILE A 164 -3.52 -7.25 0.67
C ILE A 164 -3.74 -8.75 0.46
N LYS A 165 -3.58 -9.17 -0.79
CA LYS A 165 -3.74 -10.55 -1.22
C LYS A 165 -2.58 -10.91 -2.12
N LYS A 166 -1.92 -12.03 -1.83
CA LYS A 166 -0.91 -12.57 -2.74
C LYS A 166 -1.59 -13.04 -4.01
N GLU A 167 -1.09 -12.61 -5.15
CA GLU A 167 -1.48 -13.17 -6.43
C GLU A 167 -0.79 -14.53 -6.58
N THR A 168 -1.61 -15.57 -6.71
CA THR A 168 -1.13 -16.91 -7.04
C THR A 168 -1.00 -17.00 -8.55
N SER A 169 0.21 -17.21 -9.04
CA SER A 169 0.38 -17.81 -10.36
C SER A 169 -0.32 -19.17 -10.33
N THR A 170 -1.22 -19.41 -11.28
CA THR A 170 -1.64 -20.77 -11.61
C THR A 170 -0.36 -21.60 -11.78
N PRO A 171 -0.22 -22.78 -11.16
CA PRO A 171 0.93 -23.63 -11.42
C PRO A 171 1.07 -23.80 -12.93
N LEU A 172 2.28 -23.64 -13.47
CA LEU A 172 2.57 -24.22 -14.78
C LEU A 172 2.29 -25.71 -14.63
N GLU A 173 1.36 -26.23 -15.44
CA GLU A 173 1.06 -27.66 -15.45
C GLU A 173 2.36 -28.44 -15.68
N PRO A 174 2.55 -29.59 -14.99
CA PRO A 174 3.78 -30.38 -15.06
C PRO A 174 4.08 -30.94 -16.45
#